data_AF-A0A4Y6RLV4-F1
#
_entry.id   AF-A0A4Y6RLV4-F1
#
_cell.length_a   1.000
_cell.length_b   1.000
_cell.length_c   1.000
_cell.angle_alpha   90.00
_cell.angle_beta   90.00
_cell.angle_gamma   90.00
#
_symmetry.space_group_name_H-M   'P 1'
#
loop_
_entity.id
_entity.type
_entity.pdbx_description
1 polymer ?
#
loop_
_entity_poly.entity_id
_entity_poly.type
_entity_poly.pdbx_seq_one_letter_code
_entity_poly.pdbx_strand_id
1 'polypeptide(L)' 'MGRFVQQYARKAHKNWDPNDRSYDRKLEEKMKRLSPEDLSELLSGDDIEPIVRSPLPKAD' A
#
# COMPACT_ATOMS: atom_id res chain seq x y z
N MET A 1 17.46 -26.25 2.64
CA MET A 1 16.67 -25.68 1.52
C MET A 1 17.64 -25.29 0.41
N GLY A 2 17.62 -26.04 -0.69
CA GLY A 2 18.68 -26.10 -1.69
C GLY A 2 18.62 -25.01 -2.76
N ARG A 3 19.71 -24.92 -3.53
CA ARG A 3 20.03 -23.91 -4.57
C ARG A 3 18.86 -23.44 -5.45
N PHE A 4 17.92 -24.32 -5.74
CA PHE A 4 16.69 -23.98 -6.48
C PHE A 4 15.92 -22.81 -5.83
N VAL A 5 15.74 -22.83 -4.51
CA VAL A 5 15.03 -21.75 -3.80
C VAL A 5 15.79 -20.44 -3.94
N GLN A 6 17.13 -20.45 -3.89
CA GLN A 6 17.94 -19.22 -4.04
C GLN A 6 17.91 -18.65 -5.45
N GLN A 7 17.82 -19.50 -6.48
CA GLN A 7 17.83 -19.07 -7.88
C GLN A 7 16.49 -18.49 -8.34
N TYR A 8 15.38 -18.96 -7.75
CA TYR A 8 14.02 -18.54 -8.12
C TYR A 8 13.30 -17.73 -7.05
N ALA A 9 13.89 -17.54 -5.87
CA ALA A 9 13.34 -16.63 -4.86
C ALA A 9 13.31 -15.20 -5.43
N ARG A 10 12.16 -14.54 -5.28
CA ARG A 10 12.06 -13.12 -5.56
C ARG A 10 12.89 -12.37 -4.52
N LYS A 11 13.59 -11.31 -4.93
CA LYS A 11 14.26 -10.41 -3.98
C LYS A 11 13.21 -9.83 -3.05
N ALA A 12 13.35 -10.08 -1.75
CA ALA A 12 12.54 -9.43 -0.75
C ALA A 12 12.95 -7.95 -0.70
N HIS A 13 12.05 -7.08 -1.14
CA HIS A 13 12.22 -5.64 -1.04
C HIS A 13 11.36 -5.13 0.11
N LYS A 14 12.01 -4.70 1.19
CA LYS A 14 11.34 -4.12 2.36
C LYS A 14 10.47 -2.93 1.93
N ASN A 15 9.21 -2.91 2.36
CA ASN A 15 8.18 -1.92 2.01
C ASN A 15 7.80 -1.86 0.52
N TRP A 16 8.18 -2.83 -0.30
CA TRP A 16 7.90 -2.84 -1.75
C TRP A 16 7.15 -4.08 -2.20
N ASP A 17 7.24 -5.17 -1.45
CA ASP A 17 6.39 -6.34 -1.70
C ASP A 17 4.93 -5.95 -1.40
N PRO A 18 3.98 -6.17 -2.33
CA PRO A 18 2.55 -5.93 -2.10
C PRO A 18 1.99 -6.61 -0.84
N ASN A 19 2.66 -7.64 -0.35
CA ASN A 19 2.31 -8.36 0.87
C ASN A 19 2.98 -7.81 2.14
N ASP A 20 3.82 -6.77 2.05
CA ASP A 20 4.38 -6.06 3.21
C ASP A 20 3.34 -5.09 3.78
N ARG A 21 2.15 -5.63 4.09
CA ARG A 21 1.02 -4.92 4.68
C ARG A 21 1.34 -4.60 6.13
N SER A 22 2.06 -3.49 6.33
CA SER A 22 2.24 -2.92 7.66
C SER A 22 0.95 -2.26 8.13
N TYR A 23 0.57 -2.56 9.37
CA TYR A 23 -0.58 -1.93 9.99
C TYR A 23 -0.16 -0.58 10.59
N ASP A 24 -0.66 0.53 10.02
CA ASP A 24 -0.39 1.86 10.54
C ASP A 24 -1.46 2.26 11.57
N ARG A 25 -1.06 2.26 12.86
CA ARG A 25 -1.95 2.67 13.97
C ARG A 25 -2.37 4.13 13.87
N LYS A 26 -1.55 5.01 13.28
CA LYS A 26 -1.91 6.42 13.10
C LYS A 26 -3.01 6.57 12.06
N LEU A 27 -2.98 5.72 11.02
CA LEU A 27 -4.05 5.66 10.03
C LEU A 27 -5.36 5.17 10.65
N GLU A 28 -5.30 4.11 11.45
CA GLU A 28 -6.46 3.61 12.20
C GLU A 28 -7.09 4.70 13.10
N GLU A 29 -6.28 5.39 13.90
CA GLU A 29 -6.77 6.44 14.79
C GLU A 29 -7.47 7.57 14.03
N LYS A 30 -6.97 7.95 12.86
CA LYS A 30 -7.62 8.93 12.00
C LYS A 30 -8.96 8.41 11.49
N MET A 31 -9.00 7.17 10.98
CA MET A 31 -10.24 6.54 10.49
C MET A 31 -11.29 6.46 11.59
N LYS A 32 -10.91 6.13 12.83
CA LYS A 32 -11.83 6.06 13.97
C LYS A 32 -12.39 7.41 14.43
N ARG A 33 -11.71 8.51 14.13
CA ARG A 33 -12.16 9.86 14.49
C ARG A 33 -13.14 10.45 13.47
N LEU A 34 -13.25 9.86 12.28
CA LEU A 34 -14.19 10.32 11.26
C LEU A 34 -15.63 10.01 11.67
N SER A 35 -16.55 10.87 11.24
CA SER A 35 -17.97 10.53 11.34
C SER A 35 -18.32 9.39 10.37
N PRO A 36 -19.40 8.64 10.61
CA PRO A 36 -19.83 7.58 9.70
C PRO A 36 -20.12 8.09 8.29
N GLU A 37 -20.63 9.32 8.16
CA GLU A 37 -20.97 9.96 6.88
C GLU A 37 -19.69 10.27 6.09
N ASP A 38 -18.72 10.94 6.74
CA ASP A 38 -17.42 11.27 6.11
C ASP A 38 -16.64 10.01 5.70
N LEU A 39 -16.70 8.95 6.52
CA LEU A 39 -16.04 7.68 6.21
C LEU A 39 -16.73 6.98 5.03
N SER A 40 -18.05 7.05 4.94
CA SER A 40 -18.82 6.45 3.85
C SER A 40 -18.52 7.14 2.53
N GLU A 41 -18.48 8.47 2.52
CA GLU A 41 -18.11 9.28 1.35
C GLU A 41 -16.67 8.99 0.90
N LEU A 42 -15.72 8.91 1.85
CA LEU A 42 -14.34 8.54 1.54
C LEU A 42 -14.20 7.15 0.89
N LEU A 43 -15.02 6.19 1.30
CA LEU A 43 -14.96 4.80 0.80
C LEU A 43 -15.77 4.57 -0.49
N SER A 44 -16.78 5.39 -0.78
CA SER A 44 -17.57 5.26 -2.00
C SER A 44 -16.75 5.60 -3.25
N GLY A 45 -15.72 6.46 -3.09
CA GLY A 45 -14.75 6.75 -4.14
C GLY A 45 -15.31 7.63 -5.26
N ASP A 46 -16.48 8.25 -5.05
CA ASP A 46 -17.15 9.08 -6.04
C ASP A 46 -16.36 10.37 -6.37
N ASP A 47 -15.46 10.80 -5.46
CA ASP A 47 -14.62 12.00 -5.62
C ASP A 47 -13.11 11.71 -5.77
N ILE A 48 -12.70 10.44 -5.85
CA ILE A 48 -11.28 10.08 -5.93
C ILE A 48 -10.87 9.97 -7.41
N GLU A 49 -10.38 11.07 -7.97
CA GLU A 49 -9.59 11.05 -9.21
C GLU A 49 -8.54 9.93 -9.13
N PRO A 50 -8.37 9.10 -10.18
CA PRO A 50 -7.46 7.97 -10.12
C PRO A 50 -6.06 8.46 -9.73
N ILE A 51 -5.49 7.90 -8.67
CA ILE A 51 -4.12 8.18 -8.25
C ILE A 51 -3.21 7.70 -9.38
N VAL A 52 -2.89 8.59 -10.32
CA VAL A 52 -1.86 8.39 -11.33
C VAL A 52 -0.55 8.32 -10.57
N ARG A 53 -0.10 7.10 -10.27
CA ARG A 53 1.24 6.89 -9.74
C ARG A 53 2.20 7.38 -10.82
N SER A 54 2.80 8.56 -10.61
CA SER A 54 3.86 9.07 -11.47
C SER A 54 4.94 7.98 -11.63
N PRO A 55 5.53 7.81 -12.83
CA PRO A 55 6.56 6.80 -13.01
C PRO A 55 7.71 7.08 -12.04
N LEU A 56 8.18 6.05 -11.32
CA LEU A 56 9.39 6.15 -10.50
C LEU A 56 10.54 6.70 -11.38
N PRO A 57 11.33 7.68 -10.89
CA PRO A 57 12.46 8.20 -11.66
C PRO A 57 13.41 7.04 -11.98
N LYS A 58 13.80 6.92 -13.25
CA LYS A 58 14.84 5.97 -13.66
C LYS A 58 16.14 6.40 -12.99
N ALA A 59 16.76 5.49 -12.25
CA ALA A 59 18.12 5.69 -11.78
C ALA A 59 19.06 5.63 -13.00
N ASP A 60 19.80 6.71 -13.21
CA ASP A 60 20.93 6.79 -14.16
C ASP A 60 22.11 5.90 -13.72
#